data_AF-A0A2V8TGM3-F1
#
_entry.id   AF-A0A2V8TGM3-F1
#
_cell.length_a   1.000
_cell.length_b   1.000
_cell.length_c   1.000
_cell.angle_alpha   90.00
_cell.angle_beta   90.00
_cell.angle_gamma   90.00
#
_symmetry.space_group_name_H-M   'P 1'
#
loop_
_entity.id
_entity.type
_entity.pdbx_description
1 polymer ?
#
loop_
_entity_poly.entity_id
_entity_poly.type
_entity_poly.pdbx_seq_one_letter_code
_entity_poly.pdbx_strand_id
1 'polypeptide(L)'
;KIGFELGESKRVLESWLQKDIKCFAYPVGRFDGREKRFLVEFGYTLAATTENAFITPKTDPYLVPRFSIGDEISFPEAVCNMVGVWRPAIDPIINFLRRLSRITRFLNDASGTKPSGSKLLTLLRLKGRLGG
;
A
#
# COMPACT_ATOMS: atom_id res chain seq x y z
N LYS A 1 12.89 -23.07 2.54
CA LYS A 1 13.40 -21.76 3.00
C LYS A 1 12.29 -20.93 3.66
N ILE A 2 11.24 -20.52 2.93
CA ILE A 2 10.16 -19.68 3.48
C ILE A 2 9.44 -20.29 4.71
N GLY A 3 9.07 -21.58 4.66
CA GLY A 3 8.45 -22.25 5.81
C GLY A 3 9.32 -22.23 7.08
N PHE A 4 10.65 -22.32 6.94
CA PHE A 4 11.56 -22.21 8.07
C PHE A 4 11.57 -20.79 8.65
N GLU A 5 11.65 -19.76 7.80
CA GLU A 5 11.63 -18.35 8.24
C GLU A 5 10.33 -18.00 8.97
N LEU A 6 9.17 -18.43 8.46
CA LEU A 6 7.87 -18.23 9.11
C LEU A 6 7.72 -19.00 10.42
N GLY A 7 8.15 -20.27 10.45
CA GLY A 7 8.05 -21.12 11.64
C GLY A 7 8.95 -20.64 12.76
N GLU A 8 10.21 -20.32 12.45
CA GLU A 8 11.17 -19.85 13.46
C GLU A 8 10.82 -18.46 13.99
N SER A 9 10.43 -17.51 13.12
CA SER A 9 10.00 -16.19 13.58
C SER A 9 8.80 -16.27 14.53
N LYS A 10 7.82 -17.13 14.21
CA LYS A 10 6.70 -17.42 15.12
C LYS A 10 7.19 -17.96 16.45
N ARG A 11 7.95 -19.06 16.43
CA ARG A 11 8.45 -19.75 17.64
C ARG A 11 9.22 -18.80 18.56
N VAL A 12 10.08 -17.95 18.00
CA VAL A 12 10.86 -16.97 18.75
C VAL A 12 9.95 -15.94 19.42
N LEU A 13 8.99 -15.36 18.68
CA LEU A 13 8.08 -14.36 19.22
C LEU A 13 7.14 -14.95 20.29
N GLU A 14 6.63 -16.17 20.09
CA GLU A 14 5.78 -16.86 21.06
C GLU A 14 6.54 -17.17 22.36
N SER A 15 7.82 -17.55 22.25
CA SER A 15 8.70 -17.74 23.40
C SER A 15 8.92 -16.45 24.19
N TRP A 16 9.08 -15.31 23.51
CA TRP A 16 9.27 -14.03 24.18
C TRP A 16 7.99 -13.49 24.81
N LEU A 17 6.86 -13.63 24.12
CA LEU A 17 5.58 -13.04 24.53
C LEU A 17 4.75 -13.97 25.42
N GLN A 18 5.09 -15.26 25.48
CA GLN A 18 4.32 -16.32 26.13
C GLN A 18 2.84 -16.30 25.68
N LYS A 19 2.63 -16.03 24.39
CA LYS A 19 1.33 -15.89 23.75
C LYS A 19 1.36 -16.55 22.38
N ASP A 20 0.24 -17.16 22.01
CA ASP A 20 0.03 -17.73 20.68
C ASP A 20 -0.16 -16.61 19.64
N ILE A 21 0.60 -16.68 18.56
CA ILE A 21 0.60 -15.66 17.51
C ILE A 21 -0.29 -16.10 16.36
N LYS A 22 -1.40 -15.37 16.19
CA LYS A 22 -2.42 -15.67 15.19
C LYS A 22 -2.40 -14.79 13.94
N CYS A 23 -1.70 -13.67 13.98
CA CYS A 23 -1.70 -12.67 12.91
C CYS A 23 -0.33 -12.57 12.24
N PHE A 24 -0.33 -12.45 10.92
CA PHE A 24 0.85 -12.27 10.08
C PHE A 24 0.77 -10.98 9.26
N ALA A 25 1.90 -10.43 8.85
CA ALA A 25 1.96 -9.30 7.92
C ALA A 25 2.98 -9.58 6.82
N TYR A 26 2.55 -9.47 5.56
CA TYR A 26 3.43 -9.71 4.42
C TYR A 26 4.51 -8.62 4.32
N PRO A 27 5.80 -9.00 4.22
CA PRO A 27 6.88 -8.03 4.04
C PRO A 27 6.65 -7.18 2.78
N VAL A 28 6.49 -5.87 2.98
CA VAL A 28 6.20 -4.91 1.89
C VAL A 28 4.96 -5.30 1.07
N GLY A 29 4.03 -6.07 1.65
CA GLY A 29 2.82 -6.56 0.99
C GLY A 29 3.04 -7.54 -0.17
N ARG A 30 4.25 -8.07 -0.35
CA ARG A 30 4.54 -9.02 -1.42
C ARG A 30 4.21 -10.44 -0.99
N PHE A 31 3.50 -11.15 -1.85
CA PHE A 31 3.17 -12.55 -1.70
C PHE A 31 3.06 -13.19 -3.09
N ASP A 32 3.32 -14.48 -3.18
CA ASP A 32 3.13 -15.27 -4.40
C ASP A 32 2.16 -16.44 -4.22
N GLY A 33 1.56 -16.54 -3.03
CA GLY A 33 0.54 -17.53 -2.68
C GLY A 33 1.11 -18.79 -2.04
N ARG A 34 2.43 -19.03 -2.12
CA ARG A 34 3.08 -20.18 -1.47
C ARG A 34 3.08 -20.04 0.06
N GLU A 35 3.07 -18.80 0.56
CA GLU A 35 3.06 -18.48 1.99
C GLU A 35 1.80 -18.97 2.68
N LYS A 36 0.65 -18.88 2.00
CA LYS A 36 -0.67 -19.22 2.58
C LYS A 36 -0.70 -20.63 3.16
N ARG A 37 -0.10 -21.59 2.45
CA ARG A 37 0.01 -22.97 2.94
C ARG A 37 0.72 -23.04 4.30
N PHE A 38 1.87 -22.36 4.44
CA PHE A 38 2.64 -22.35 5.67
C PHE A 38 1.93 -21.58 6.79
N LEU A 39 1.22 -20.50 6.45
CA LEU A 39 0.43 -19.74 7.42
C LEU A 39 -0.67 -20.62 8.05
N VAL A 40 -1.37 -21.40 7.23
CA VAL A 40 -2.36 -22.38 7.72
C VAL A 40 -1.69 -23.46 8.57
N GLU A 41 -0.59 -24.04 8.08
CA GLU A 41 0.16 -25.10 8.77
C GLU A 41 0.67 -24.66 10.15
N PHE A 42 1.12 -23.41 10.28
CA PHE A 42 1.58 -22.83 11.54
C PHE A 42 0.46 -22.22 12.39
N GLY A 43 -0.81 -22.41 12.02
CA GLY A 43 -1.97 -22.02 12.82
C GLY A 43 -2.22 -20.51 12.90
N TYR A 44 -1.81 -19.74 11.89
CA TYR A 44 -2.25 -18.36 11.71
C TYR A 44 -3.70 -18.33 11.22
N THR A 45 -4.44 -17.31 11.65
CA THR A 45 -5.85 -17.10 11.27
C THR A 45 -6.06 -15.84 10.43
N LEU A 46 -5.09 -14.93 10.42
CA LEU A 46 -5.17 -13.67 9.69
C LEU A 46 -3.80 -13.26 9.13
N ALA A 47 -3.77 -12.74 7.90
CA ALA A 47 -2.58 -12.13 7.32
C ALA A 47 -2.90 -10.85 6.55
N ALA A 48 -2.15 -9.78 6.84
CA ALA A 48 -2.37 -8.45 6.29
C ALA A 48 -1.38 -8.11 5.15
N THR A 49 -1.90 -7.53 4.08
CA THR A 49 -1.14 -7.04 2.91
C THR A 49 -0.93 -5.51 3.00
N THR A 50 -0.42 -4.90 1.93
CA THR A 50 -0.36 -3.43 1.78
C THR A 50 -1.36 -2.91 0.74
N GLU A 51 -2.27 -3.77 0.27
CA GLU A 51 -3.29 -3.39 -0.70
C GLU A 51 -4.26 -2.39 -0.07
N ASN A 52 -4.49 -1.29 -0.76
CA ASN A 52 -5.32 -0.20 -0.27
C ASN A 52 -6.78 -0.41 -0.65
N ALA A 53 -7.48 -1.26 0.10
CA ALA A 53 -8.87 -1.62 -0.16
C ALA A 53 -9.69 -1.82 1.12
N PHE A 54 -11.01 -1.74 1.00
CA PHE A 54 -11.93 -2.04 2.10
C PHE A 54 -12.14 -3.54 2.27
N ILE A 55 -12.24 -3.98 3.52
CA ILE A 55 -12.60 -5.35 3.87
C ILE A 55 -14.08 -5.56 3.54
N THR A 56 -14.38 -6.68 2.88
CA THR A 56 -15.73 -7.13 2.58
C THR A 56 -15.95 -8.53 3.17
N PRO A 57 -17.20 -9.03 3.27
CA PRO A 57 -17.44 -10.42 3.67
C PRO A 57 -16.78 -11.48 2.78
N LYS A 58 -16.32 -11.11 1.57
CA LYS A 58 -15.61 -11.99 0.63
C LYS A 58 -14.09 -11.92 0.75
N THR A 59 -13.56 -11.04 1.60
CA THR A 59 -12.13 -10.86 1.78
C THR A 59 -11.53 -12.12 2.39
N ASP A 60 -10.49 -12.65 1.74
CA ASP A 60 -9.71 -13.77 2.26
C ASP A 60 -9.01 -13.36 3.56
N PRO A 61 -9.20 -14.07 4.69
CA PRO A 61 -8.52 -13.77 5.95
C PRO A 61 -6.99 -13.78 5.85
N TYR A 62 -6.43 -14.46 4.85
CA TYR A 62 -4.99 -14.49 4.61
C TYR A 62 -4.51 -13.41 3.63
N LEU A 63 -5.40 -12.56 3.12
CA LEU A 63 -5.07 -11.45 2.22
C LEU A 63 -5.83 -10.18 2.61
N VAL A 64 -5.80 -9.84 3.91
CA VAL A 64 -6.54 -8.69 4.43
C VAL A 64 -5.88 -7.39 3.96
N PRO A 65 -6.58 -6.52 3.21
CA PRO A 65 -6.05 -5.23 2.78
C PRO A 65 -5.86 -4.28 3.96
N ARG A 66 -4.95 -3.33 3.82
CA ARG A 66 -4.64 -2.33 4.84
C ARG A 66 -4.32 -0.98 4.21
N PHE A 67 -4.95 0.07 4.75
CA PHE A 67 -4.60 1.44 4.43
C PHE A 67 -3.23 1.79 5.02
N SER A 68 -2.24 1.99 4.16
CA SER A 68 -0.91 2.46 4.58
C SER A 68 -0.98 3.94 4.97
N ILE A 69 -0.34 4.29 6.08
CA ILE A 69 -0.20 5.66 6.57
C ILE A 69 1.23 6.08 6.28
N GLY A 70 1.43 7.09 5.44
CA GLY A 70 2.76 7.61 5.12
C GLY A 70 3.27 8.58 6.19
N ASP A 71 4.59 8.71 6.32
CA ASP A 71 5.21 9.53 7.38
C ASP A 71 4.78 11.01 7.34
N GLU A 72 4.56 11.55 6.14
CA GLU A 72 4.22 12.96 5.89
C GLU A 72 2.72 13.19 5.64
N ILE A 73 1.87 12.30 6.13
CA ILE A 73 0.41 12.42 5.98
C ILE A 73 -0.15 13.35 7.06
N SER A 74 -1.00 14.28 6.67
CA SER A 74 -1.73 15.08 7.65
C SER A 74 -2.84 14.24 8.31
N PHE A 75 -3.20 14.54 9.55
CA PHE A 75 -4.30 13.85 10.24
C PHE A 75 -5.62 13.85 9.44
N PRO A 76 -6.07 14.97 8.84
CA PRO A 76 -7.26 14.96 7.99
C PRO A 76 -7.11 14.09 6.73
N GLU A 77 -5.94 14.07 6.10
CA GLU A 77 -5.64 13.21 4.95
C GLU A 77 -5.71 11.73 5.34
N ALA A 78 -5.17 11.36 6.50
CA ALA A 78 -5.26 10.00 7.03
C ALA A 78 -6.72 9.59 7.30
N VAL A 79 -7.51 10.46 7.93
CA VAL A 79 -8.95 10.21 8.17
C VAL A 79 -9.68 10.01 6.86
N CYS A 80 -9.53 10.93 5.91
CA CYS A 80 -10.14 10.83 4.58
C CYS A 80 -9.73 9.55 3.83
N ASN A 81 -8.49 9.09 4.00
CA ASN A 81 -8.01 7.84 3.40
C ASN A 81 -8.70 6.63 4.06
N MET A 82 -8.77 6.59 5.39
CA MET A 82 -9.43 5.50 6.13
C MET A 82 -10.93 5.40 5.86
N VAL A 83 -11.63 6.52 5.66
CA VAL A 83 -13.08 6.54 5.34
C VAL A 83 -13.37 6.43 3.84
N GLY A 84 -12.33 6.39 2.99
CA GLY A 84 -12.48 6.20 1.54
C GLY A 84 -12.90 7.46 0.77
N VAL A 85 -12.92 8.62 1.42
CA VAL A 85 -13.29 9.90 0.81
C VAL A 85 -12.12 10.52 0.04
N TRP A 86 -10.88 10.19 0.41
CA TRP A 86 -9.68 10.81 -0.17
C TRP A 86 -9.54 10.60 -1.68
N ARG A 87 -9.64 9.36 -2.16
CA ARG A 87 -9.45 9.02 -3.58
C ARG A 87 -10.49 9.70 -4.48
N PRO A 88 -11.81 9.59 -4.20
CA PRO A 88 -12.82 10.32 -4.97
C PRO A 88 -12.59 11.83 -5.02
N ALA A 89 -12.08 12.44 -3.95
CA ALA A 89 -11.82 13.88 -3.90
C ALA A 89 -10.58 14.30 -4.69
N ILE A 90 -9.48 13.54 -4.61
CA ILE A 90 -8.17 13.92 -5.15
C ILE A 90 -7.95 13.41 -6.59
N ASP A 91 -8.51 12.26 -6.97
CA ASP A 91 -8.29 11.67 -8.29
C ASP A 91 -8.73 12.60 -9.45
N PRO A 92 -9.83 13.35 -9.38
CA PRO A 92 -10.18 14.34 -10.41
C PRO A 92 -9.10 15.41 -10.60
N ILE A 93 -8.53 15.91 -9.50
CA ILE A 93 -7.46 16.92 -9.50
C ILE A 93 -6.19 16.32 -10.11
N ILE A 94 -5.80 15.11 -9.68
CA ILE A 94 -4.63 14.42 -10.24
C ILE A 94 -4.80 14.21 -11.75
N ASN A 95 -5.98 13.77 -12.19
CA ASN A 95 -6.26 13.53 -13.61
C ASN A 95 -6.24 14.82 -14.42
N PHE A 96 -6.76 15.92 -13.87
CA PHE A 96 -6.68 17.25 -14.46
C PHE A 96 -5.23 17.72 -14.60
N LEU A 97 -4.41 17.63 -13.55
CA LEU A 97 -2.99 18.01 -13.59
C LEU A 97 -2.17 17.12 -14.55
N ARG A 98 -2.47 15.82 -14.62
CA ARG A 98 -1.88 14.89 -15.61
C ARG A 98 -2.27 15.25 -17.05
N ARG A 99 -3.45 15.82 -17.27
CA ARG A 99 -3.89 16.31 -18.58
C ARG A 99 -3.16 17.60 -18.95
N LEU A 100 -3.07 18.56 -18.03
CA LEU A 100 -2.30 19.79 -18.24
C LEU A 100 -0.82 19.52 -18.51
N SER A 101 -0.19 18.61 -17.77
CA SER A 101 1.22 18.26 -17.97
C SER A 101 1.53 17.49 -19.26
N ARG A 102 0.52 16.93 -19.92
CA ARG A 102 0.64 16.44 -21.30
C ARG A 102 0.65 17.61 -22.27
N ILE A 103 -0.27 18.56 -22.10
CA ILE A 103 -0.35 19.77 -22.94
C ILE A 103 0.93 20.59 -22.83
N THR A 104 1.48 20.79 -21.64
CA THR A 104 2.74 21.55 -21.48
C THR A 104 3.95 20.84 -22.07
N ARG A 105 3.99 19.50 -22.08
CA ARG A 105 5.01 18.73 -22.82
C ARG A 105 4.86 18.93 -24.33
N PHE A 106 3.64 18.88 -24.85
CA PHE A 106 3.36 19.17 -26.26
C PHE A 106 3.77 20.60 -26.66
N LEU A 107 3.50 21.59 -25.81
CA LEU A 107 3.88 22.99 -26.06
C LEU A 107 5.40 23.21 -25.96
N ASN A 108 6.10 22.54 -25.02
CA ASN A 108 7.56 22.61 -24.90
C ASN A 108 8.29 21.93 -26.07
N ASP A 109 7.76 20.81 -26.58
CA ASP A 109 8.30 20.17 -27.78
C ASP A 109 8.10 21.05 -29.03
N ALA A 110 7.03 21.87 -29.05
CA ALA A 110 6.80 22.85 -30.11
C ALA A 110 7.65 24.14 -29.96
N SER A 111 8.09 24.50 -28.75
CA SER A 111 8.86 25.72 -28.47
C SER A 111 10.37 25.52 -28.30
N GLY A 112 10.88 24.29 -28.37
CA GLY A 112 12.32 23.99 -28.33
C GLY A 112 13.01 24.28 -26.99
N THR A 113 12.25 24.45 -25.90
CA THR A 113 12.77 24.82 -24.58
C THR A 113 12.63 23.67 -23.59
N LYS A 114 13.73 23.28 -22.92
CA LYS A 114 13.72 22.22 -21.90
C LYS A 114 12.89 22.63 -20.67
N PRO A 115 11.99 21.77 -20.15
CA PRO A 115 11.26 22.09 -18.94
C PRO A 115 12.16 21.96 -17.70
N SER A 116 12.37 23.06 -16.99
CA SER A 116 12.66 23.04 -15.56
C SER A 116 11.33 23.06 -14.82
N GLY A 117 10.93 21.91 -14.27
CA GLY A 117 9.86 21.85 -13.27
C GLY A 117 8.69 20.92 -13.58
N SER A 118 8.52 19.93 -12.71
CA SER A 118 7.36 19.97 -11.82
C SER A 118 7.63 19.06 -10.61
N LYS A 119 8.09 19.65 -9.50
CA LYS A 119 8.20 18.93 -8.21
C LYS A 119 6.83 18.41 -7.75
N LEU A 120 5.75 19.12 -8.11
CA LEU A 120 4.37 18.82 -7.71
C LEU A 120 3.83 17.50 -8.28
N LEU A 121 4.04 17.22 -9.58
CA LEU A 121 3.62 15.94 -10.16
C LEU A 121 4.47 14.77 -9.66
N THR A 122 5.75 15.00 -9.36
CA THR A 122 6.62 13.98 -8.74
C THR A 122 6.16 13.69 -7.31
N LEU A 123 5.80 14.71 -6.53
CA LEU A 123 5.20 14.58 -5.20
C LEU A 123 3.85 13.85 -5.24
N LEU A 124 2.96 14.21 -6.17
CA LEU A 124 1.67 13.53 -6.35
C LEU A 124 1.84 12.09 -6.89
N ARG A 125 2.90 11.82 -7.65
CA ARG A 125 3.23 10.47 -8.14
C ARG A 125 3.82 9.59 -7.04
N LEU A 126 4.65 10.15 -6.15
CA LEU A 126 5.16 9.47 -4.96
C LEU A 126 4.02 9.19 -3.95
N LYS A 127 3.19 10.19 -3.62
CA LYS A 127 2.02 10.00 -2.76
C LYS A 127 0.97 9.05 -3.37
N GLY A 128 0.78 9.09 -4.69
CA GLY A 128 -0.14 8.18 -5.39
C GLY A 128 0.31 6.72 -5.42
N ARG A 129 1.63 6.45 -5.40
CA ARG A 129 2.25 5.11 -5.45
C ARG A 129 2.49 4.50 -4.07
N LEU A 130 2.53 5.33 -3.02
CA LEU A 130 2.57 4.89 -1.62
C LEU A 130 1.17 4.51 -1.07
N GLY A 131 0.11 4.69 -1.88
CA GLY A 131 -1.26 4.32 -1.54
C GLY A 131 -1.89 3.30 -2.49
N GLY A 132 -1.08 2.40 -3.06
CA GLY A 132 -1.51 1.32 -3.95
C GLY A 132 -0.86 -0.01 -3.57
#